data_AF-A0A1G7V911-F1
#
_entry.id   AF-A0A1G7V911-F1
#
_cell.length_a   1.000
_cell.length_b   1.000
_cell.length_c   1.000
_cell.angle_alpha   90.00
_cell.angle_beta   90.00
_cell.angle_gamma   90.00
#
_symmetry.space_group_name_H-M   'P 1'
#
loop_
_entity.id
_entity.type
_entity.pdbx_description
1 polymer ?
#
loop_
_entity_poly.entity_id
_entity_poly.type
_entity_poly.pdbx_seq_one_letter_code
_entity_poly.pdbx_strand_id
1 'polypeptide(L)'
;MNHDEEPDIHGFVLMGEQVVHGGHLAMFTMAAHRYQVVATFGFTADAQKTYTEARKAAPSATFVVVNDEKLLLPKMLADKKFAGTILKVVDNDLQNAVAIVRGTPVDITSVLYDRPFQDSDAYPPKPTYLLFGTGAETHATHYMTKTPDYQLLVDVSVTNSELTTAELAAGVLMELQGVTEDHSPTTSPIPPGTVLQALSAQGKKATLTVTHTQWFDTKELNGMANYSVRLLEAVEAAAV
;
A
#
# COMPACT_ATOMS: atom_id res chain seq x y z
N MET A 1 6.31 20.59 11.83
CA MET A 1 5.47 20.75 10.62
C MET A 1 6.33 21.44 9.59
N ASN A 2 6.65 20.78 8.48
CA ASN A 2 7.32 21.45 7.38
C ASN A 2 6.34 22.44 6.75
N HIS A 3 6.80 23.65 6.47
CA HIS A 3 5.97 24.76 6.01
C HIS A 3 5.53 24.64 4.53
N ASP A 4 5.90 23.56 3.84
CA ASP A 4 5.74 23.36 2.39
C ASP A 4 4.78 22.21 2.01
N GLU A 5 4.06 21.61 2.98
CA GLU A 5 3.12 20.53 2.69
C GLU A 5 1.73 21.09 2.34
N GLU A 6 1.28 20.89 1.10
CA GLU A 6 -0.05 21.30 0.62
C GLU A 6 -1.02 20.10 0.59
N PRO A 7 -2.34 20.33 0.78
CA PRO A 7 -3.35 19.30 0.59
C PRO A 7 -3.31 18.70 -0.83
N ASP A 8 -3.50 17.38 -0.95
CA ASP A 8 -3.49 16.69 -2.24
C ASP A 8 -4.43 15.46 -2.27
N ILE A 9 -4.49 14.80 -3.43
CA ILE A 9 -5.19 13.54 -3.67
C ILE A 9 -4.23 12.39 -3.39
N HIS A 10 -4.58 11.57 -2.40
CA HIS A 10 -3.86 10.42 -1.88
C HIS A 10 -4.58 9.12 -2.23
N GLY A 11 -3.87 8.20 -2.87
CA GLY A 11 -4.38 6.87 -3.19
C GLY A 11 -3.81 5.82 -2.24
N PHE A 12 -4.62 4.83 -1.87
CA PHE A 12 -4.17 3.65 -1.12
C PHE A 12 -4.56 2.39 -1.87
N VAL A 13 -3.56 1.58 -2.24
CA VAL A 13 -3.78 0.26 -2.84
C VAL A 13 -4.39 -0.66 -1.80
N LEU A 14 -5.58 -1.18 -2.09
CA LEU A 14 -6.38 -2.01 -1.19
C LEU A 14 -6.00 -3.48 -1.23
N MET A 15 -5.85 -4.07 -0.05
CA MET A 15 -5.49 -5.45 0.21
C MET A 15 -6.48 -6.08 1.18
N GLY A 16 -6.87 -7.33 0.91
CA GLY A 16 -7.79 -8.09 1.75
C GLY A 16 -9.27 -7.87 1.42
N GLU A 17 -10.11 -8.83 1.81
CA GLU A 17 -11.56 -8.84 1.60
C GLU A 17 -12.34 -8.70 2.91
N GLN A 18 -11.88 -9.33 3.99
CA GLN A 18 -12.58 -9.29 5.29
C GLN A 18 -12.16 -8.09 6.11
N VAL A 19 -10.84 -7.86 6.16
CA VAL A 19 -10.22 -6.68 6.75
C VAL A 19 -9.45 -6.01 5.64
N VAL A 20 -9.88 -4.80 5.27
CA VAL A 20 -9.27 -4.09 4.16
C VAL A 20 -8.13 -3.23 4.68
N HIS A 21 -6.91 -3.58 4.29
CA HIS A 21 -5.74 -2.74 4.49
C HIS A 21 -5.50 -1.91 3.22
N GLY A 22 -4.74 -0.81 3.34
CA GLY A 22 -4.21 -0.16 2.17
C GLY A 22 -2.86 0.49 2.39
N GLY A 23 -2.01 0.41 1.37
CA GLY A 23 -0.71 1.06 1.33
C GLY A 23 -0.75 2.30 0.45
N HIS A 24 -0.26 3.42 0.99
CA HIS A 24 -0.25 4.72 0.35
C HIS A 24 0.64 4.73 -0.91
N LEU A 25 0.14 5.27 -2.02
CA LEU A 25 0.90 5.50 -3.26
C LEU A 25 1.89 6.66 -3.05
N ALA A 26 3.05 6.33 -2.51
CA ALA A 26 4.01 7.31 -2.05
C ALA A 26 4.88 7.85 -3.20
N MET A 27 5.44 9.04 -3.01
CA MET A 27 6.38 9.65 -3.94
C MET A 27 7.48 10.39 -3.19
N PHE A 28 8.74 10.18 -3.55
CA PHE A 28 9.86 10.89 -2.92
C PHE A 28 9.95 12.37 -3.33
N THR A 29 9.42 12.74 -4.49
CA THR A 29 9.63 14.08 -5.06
C THR A 29 8.51 15.09 -4.76
N MET A 30 7.44 14.67 -4.10
CA MET A 30 6.30 15.54 -3.75
C MET A 30 6.08 15.56 -2.25
N ALA A 31 6.20 16.73 -1.60
CA ALA A 31 6.13 16.86 -0.15
C ALA A 31 4.89 16.21 0.48
N ALA A 32 3.71 16.37 -0.16
CA ALA A 32 2.45 15.77 0.28
C ALA A 32 2.45 14.23 0.27
N HIS A 33 3.33 13.60 -0.52
CA HIS A 33 3.40 12.15 -0.73
C HIS A 33 4.64 11.48 -0.11
N ARG A 34 5.45 12.24 0.63
CA ARG A 34 6.70 11.76 1.23
C ARG A 34 6.49 10.96 2.51
N TYR A 35 5.53 10.03 2.47
CA TYR A 35 5.16 9.17 3.59
C TYR A 35 4.95 7.74 3.10
N GLN A 36 5.55 6.80 3.82
CA GLN A 36 5.13 5.41 3.76
C GLN A 36 4.04 5.18 4.79
N VAL A 37 2.83 4.88 4.32
CA VAL A 37 1.68 4.65 5.19
C VAL A 37 1.02 3.32 4.85
N VAL A 38 0.68 2.56 5.89
CA VAL A 38 -0.19 1.39 5.82
C VAL A 38 -1.29 1.56 6.87
N ALA A 39 -2.54 1.49 6.43
CA ALA A 39 -3.70 1.69 7.28
C ALA A 39 -4.77 0.62 7.04
N THR A 40 -5.69 0.47 8.00
CA THR A 40 -6.88 -0.38 7.87
C THR A 40 -8.10 0.50 7.64
N PHE A 41 -8.90 0.16 6.64
CA PHE A 41 -10.07 0.91 6.21
C PHE A 41 -11.37 0.18 6.56
N GLY A 42 -12.37 0.96 6.94
CA GLY A 42 -13.76 0.57 7.05
C GLY A 42 -14.58 1.27 5.98
N PHE A 43 -15.46 0.53 5.33
CA PHE A 43 -16.40 1.04 4.35
C PHE A 43 -17.84 0.85 4.81
N THR A 44 -18.77 1.55 4.17
CA THR A 44 -20.20 1.25 4.29
C THR A 44 -20.47 -0.18 3.80
N ALA A 45 -21.56 -0.81 4.26
CA ALA A 45 -21.88 -2.18 3.89
C ALA A 45 -22.01 -2.38 2.36
N ASP A 46 -22.62 -1.41 1.67
CA ASP A 46 -22.78 -1.44 0.22
C ASP A 46 -21.42 -1.28 -0.48
N ALA A 47 -20.58 -0.35 -0.03
CA ALA A 47 -19.23 -0.15 -0.58
C ALA A 47 -18.34 -1.39 -0.37
N GLN A 48 -18.34 -1.98 0.83
CA GLN A 48 -17.62 -3.22 1.13
C GLN A 48 -18.07 -4.37 0.23
N LYS A 49 -19.40 -4.51 0.03
CA LYS A 49 -19.97 -5.53 -0.85
C LYS A 49 -19.51 -5.32 -2.29
N THR A 50 -19.65 -4.11 -2.84
CA THR A 50 -19.23 -3.80 -4.21
C THR A 50 -17.73 -4.03 -4.41
N TYR A 51 -16.89 -3.59 -3.46
CA TYR A 51 -15.46 -3.84 -3.49
C TYR A 51 -15.12 -5.34 -3.53
N THR A 52 -15.68 -6.13 -2.61
CA THR A 52 -15.40 -7.57 -2.53
C THR A 52 -15.93 -8.35 -3.74
N GLU A 53 -17.10 -7.99 -4.28
CA GLU A 53 -17.64 -8.57 -5.51
C GLU A 53 -16.76 -8.22 -6.73
N ALA A 54 -16.31 -6.98 -6.84
CA ALA A 54 -15.43 -6.54 -7.93
C ALA A 54 -14.07 -7.25 -7.86
N ARG A 55 -13.50 -7.41 -6.66
CA ARG A 55 -12.23 -8.13 -6.45
C ARG A 55 -12.32 -9.59 -6.86
N LYS A 56 -13.41 -10.27 -6.52
CA LYS A 56 -13.67 -11.66 -6.95
C LYS A 56 -13.85 -11.79 -8.45
N ALA A 57 -14.50 -10.81 -9.09
CA ALA A 57 -14.72 -10.80 -10.53
C ALA A 57 -13.45 -10.48 -11.33
N ALA A 58 -12.51 -9.75 -10.74
CA ALA A 58 -11.26 -9.33 -11.38
C ALA A 58 -10.06 -9.52 -10.43
N PRO A 59 -9.66 -10.78 -10.15
CA PRO A 59 -8.65 -11.09 -9.14
C PRO A 59 -7.22 -10.61 -9.49
N SER A 60 -6.99 -10.16 -10.73
CA SER A 60 -5.73 -9.55 -11.16
C SER A 60 -5.77 -8.02 -11.22
N ALA A 61 -6.91 -7.40 -10.93
CA ALA A 61 -7.03 -5.96 -10.90
C ALA A 61 -6.54 -5.41 -9.56
N THR A 62 -5.89 -4.26 -9.60
CA THR A 62 -5.58 -3.46 -8.42
C THR A 62 -6.81 -2.65 -8.04
N PHE A 63 -7.06 -2.50 -6.75
CA PHE A 63 -8.08 -1.61 -6.24
C PHE A 63 -7.44 -0.50 -5.43
N VAL A 64 -7.91 0.73 -5.59
CA VAL A 64 -7.36 1.91 -4.91
C VAL A 64 -8.51 2.68 -4.28
N VAL A 65 -8.41 3.04 -3.00
CA VAL A 65 -9.27 4.08 -2.43
C VAL A 65 -8.55 5.41 -2.51
N VAL A 66 -9.27 6.45 -2.95
CA VAL A 66 -8.76 7.80 -3.12
C VAL A 66 -9.69 8.80 -2.43
N ASN A 67 -9.15 9.83 -1.77
CA ASN A 67 -9.94 10.93 -1.23
C ASN A 67 -10.50 11.81 -2.34
N ASP A 68 -11.77 12.20 -2.22
CA ASP A 68 -12.47 12.98 -3.24
C ASP A 68 -12.02 14.45 -3.27
N GLU A 69 -11.73 15.02 -2.10
CA GLU A 69 -11.21 16.39 -1.95
C GLU A 69 -9.75 16.36 -1.52
N LYS A 70 -8.96 17.35 -1.91
CA LYS A 70 -7.55 17.46 -1.49
C LYS A 70 -7.41 17.58 0.03
N LEU A 71 -6.61 16.71 0.64
CA LEU A 71 -6.39 16.65 2.09
C LEU A 71 -4.89 16.63 2.42
N LEU A 72 -4.51 17.12 3.59
CA LEU A 72 -3.20 16.84 4.15
C LEU A 72 -3.20 15.40 4.68
N LEU A 73 -2.25 14.58 4.25
CA LEU A 73 -2.18 13.17 4.63
C LEU A 73 -2.12 13.00 6.16
N PRO A 74 -1.24 13.69 6.91
CA PRO A 74 -1.21 13.58 8.38
C PRO A 74 -2.54 13.95 9.05
N LYS A 75 -3.25 14.95 8.51
CA LYS A 75 -4.57 15.35 9.02
C LYS A 75 -5.63 14.28 8.72
N MET A 76 -5.62 13.72 7.51
CA MET A 76 -6.53 12.64 7.12
C MET A 76 -6.36 11.41 8.03
N LEU A 77 -5.11 11.03 8.35
CA LEU A 77 -4.82 9.94 9.28
C LEU A 77 -5.29 10.26 10.71
N ALA A 78 -5.11 11.50 11.17
CA ALA A 78 -5.52 11.95 12.51
C ALA A 78 -7.05 12.03 12.67
N ASP A 79 -7.75 12.56 11.67
CA ASP A 79 -9.21 12.68 11.65
C ASP A 79 -9.89 11.31 11.48
N LYS A 80 -9.14 10.33 10.96
CA LYS A 80 -9.55 8.93 10.74
C LYS A 80 -10.79 8.75 9.86
N LYS A 81 -11.16 9.76 9.09
CA LYS A 81 -12.34 9.74 8.21
C LYS A 81 -12.14 10.65 7.01
N PHE A 82 -12.65 10.24 5.86
CA PHE A 82 -12.75 11.07 4.66
C PHE A 82 -13.85 10.54 3.73
N ALA A 83 -14.28 11.37 2.78
CA ALA A 83 -15.09 10.91 1.65
C ALA A 83 -14.16 10.43 0.53
N GLY A 84 -14.42 9.24 0.00
CA GLY A 84 -13.56 8.66 -1.01
C GLY A 84 -14.27 7.83 -2.06
N THR A 85 -13.52 7.59 -3.12
CA THR A 85 -13.90 6.80 -4.29
C THR A 85 -13.02 5.55 -4.35
N ILE A 86 -13.63 4.39 -4.61
CA ILE A 86 -12.90 3.14 -4.86
C ILE A 86 -12.78 2.96 -6.37
N LEU A 87 -11.55 2.88 -6.84
CA LEU A 87 -11.16 2.67 -8.22
C LEU A 87 -10.75 1.21 -8.42
N LYS A 88 -11.13 0.64 -9.57
CA LYS A 88 -10.54 -0.58 -10.13
C LYS A 88 -9.54 -0.17 -11.21
N VAL A 89 -8.32 -0.67 -11.10
CA VAL A 89 -7.19 -0.35 -11.97
C VAL A 89 -6.74 -1.63 -12.66
N VAL A 90 -6.69 -1.61 -14.00
CA VAL A 90 -6.29 -2.76 -14.81
C VAL A 90 -4.85 -2.57 -15.27
N ASP A 91 -4.09 -3.68 -15.32
CA ASP A 91 -2.69 -3.73 -15.76
C ASP A 91 -1.74 -2.81 -14.96
N ASN A 92 -2.10 -2.49 -13.71
CA ASN A 92 -1.31 -1.61 -12.83
C ASN A 92 -1.03 -0.23 -13.48
N ASP A 93 -1.97 0.27 -14.30
CA ASP A 93 -1.91 1.58 -14.94
C ASP A 93 -3.10 2.44 -14.52
N LEU A 94 -2.85 3.51 -13.77
CA LEU A 94 -3.88 4.43 -13.29
C LEU A 94 -4.64 5.14 -14.41
N GLN A 95 -4.12 5.19 -15.64
CA GLN A 95 -4.88 5.70 -16.79
C GLN A 95 -6.10 4.83 -17.11
N ASN A 96 -6.07 3.56 -16.71
CA ASN A 96 -7.17 2.62 -16.89
C ASN A 96 -8.07 2.53 -15.65
N ALA A 97 -7.92 3.46 -14.70
CA ALA A 97 -8.71 3.46 -13.48
C ALA A 97 -10.20 3.76 -13.76
N VAL A 98 -11.09 2.96 -13.17
CA VAL A 98 -12.54 3.13 -13.27
C VAL A 98 -13.15 3.09 -11.88
N ALA A 99 -13.98 4.09 -11.55
CA ALA A 99 -14.70 4.12 -10.29
C ALA A 99 -15.74 3.00 -10.20
N ILE A 100 -15.71 2.26 -9.09
CA ILE A 100 -16.71 1.22 -8.75
C ILE A 100 -17.60 1.62 -7.57
N VAL A 101 -17.10 2.49 -6.70
CA VAL A 101 -17.84 3.11 -5.59
C VAL A 101 -17.42 4.58 -5.54
N ARG A 102 -18.36 5.50 -5.37
CA ARG A 102 -18.11 6.95 -5.37
C ARG A 102 -18.62 7.59 -4.09
N GLY A 103 -17.94 8.62 -3.60
CA GLY A 103 -18.43 9.47 -2.51
C GLY A 103 -18.81 8.70 -1.25
N THR A 104 -18.19 7.54 -1.00
CA THR A 104 -18.51 6.76 0.20
C THR A 104 -17.76 7.35 1.38
N PRO A 105 -18.37 7.41 2.58
CA PRO A 105 -17.62 7.55 3.81
C PRO A 105 -16.59 6.42 3.92
N VAL A 106 -15.36 6.78 4.25
CA VAL A 106 -14.25 5.88 4.54
C VAL A 106 -13.75 6.16 5.95
N ASP A 107 -13.70 5.11 6.78
CA ASP A 107 -13.13 5.16 8.12
C ASP A 107 -11.70 4.59 8.10
N ILE A 108 -10.75 5.25 8.74
CA ILE A 108 -9.42 4.69 9.04
C ILE A 108 -9.49 4.10 10.45
N THR A 109 -9.65 2.79 10.53
CA THR A 109 -9.85 2.09 11.81
C THR A 109 -8.55 1.86 12.56
N SER A 110 -7.43 1.75 11.84
CA SER A 110 -6.09 1.63 12.41
C SER A 110 -5.04 2.19 11.45
N VAL A 111 -3.95 2.74 11.99
CA VAL A 111 -2.74 3.09 11.24
C VAL A 111 -1.65 2.13 11.71
N LEU A 112 -1.24 1.21 10.84
CA LEU A 112 -0.26 0.17 11.17
C LEU A 112 1.17 0.68 11.00
N TYR A 113 1.36 1.56 10.01
CA TYR A 113 2.63 2.15 9.71
C TYR A 113 2.42 3.56 9.17
N ASP A 114 3.17 4.51 9.71
CA ASP A 114 3.19 5.91 9.28
C ASP A 114 4.61 6.43 9.52
N ARG A 115 5.35 6.62 8.43
CA ARG A 115 6.72 7.13 8.49
C ARG A 115 6.95 8.16 7.39
N PRO A 116 7.33 9.40 7.73
CA PRO A 116 7.83 10.37 6.76
C PRO A 116 9.22 9.95 6.25
N PHE A 117 9.48 10.11 4.95
CA PHE A 117 10.79 9.83 4.37
C PHE A 117 11.82 10.92 4.69
N GLN A 118 13.02 10.50 5.10
CA GLN A 118 14.16 11.39 5.30
C GLN A 118 15.27 11.04 4.31
N ASP A 119 15.78 12.03 3.57
CA ASP A 119 16.85 11.78 2.58
C ASP A 119 18.17 11.31 3.23
N SER A 120 18.33 11.60 4.54
CA SER A 120 19.43 11.14 5.37
C SER A 120 19.35 9.65 5.75
N ASP A 121 18.21 8.98 5.54
CA ASP A 121 18.05 7.58 5.91
C ASP A 121 19.03 6.70 5.11
N ALA A 122 19.62 5.72 5.79
CA ALA A 122 20.42 4.68 5.16
C ALA A 122 19.52 3.54 4.72
N TYR A 123 19.80 2.95 3.55
CA TYR A 123 19.12 1.72 3.16
C TYR A 123 19.38 0.62 4.20
N PRO A 124 18.37 -0.19 4.54
CA PRO A 124 18.58 -1.39 5.32
C PRO A 124 19.63 -2.29 4.67
N PRO A 125 20.47 -3.00 5.45
CA PRO A 125 21.49 -3.88 4.91
C PRO A 125 20.92 -5.11 4.19
N LYS A 126 19.62 -5.38 4.33
CA LYS A 126 18.87 -6.47 3.69
C LYS A 126 17.50 -5.95 3.23
N PRO A 127 16.93 -6.57 2.17
CA PRO A 127 15.55 -6.33 1.78
C PRO A 127 14.63 -6.43 2.99
N THR A 128 13.90 -5.36 3.30
CA THR A 128 13.04 -5.31 4.49
C THR A 128 11.62 -5.05 4.06
N TYR A 129 10.69 -5.82 4.61
CA TYR A 129 9.27 -5.74 4.28
C TYR A 129 8.46 -5.62 5.57
N LEU A 130 7.47 -4.72 5.58
CA LEU A 130 6.44 -4.73 6.60
C LEU A 130 5.46 -5.85 6.28
N LEU A 131 5.40 -6.88 7.12
CA LEU A 131 4.46 -7.99 7.06
C LEU A 131 3.27 -7.69 7.99
N PHE A 132 2.05 -7.73 7.48
CA PHE A 132 0.84 -7.42 8.23
C PHE A 132 -0.36 -8.22 7.74
N GLY A 133 -1.34 -8.46 8.60
CA GLY A 133 -2.55 -9.16 8.21
C GLY A 133 -3.46 -9.51 9.39
N THR A 134 -4.70 -9.85 9.07
CA THR A 134 -5.70 -10.27 10.06
C THR A 134 -6.43 -11.52 9.58
N GLY A 135 -6.65 -12.47 10.49
CA GLY A 135 -7.33 -13.72 10.15
C GLY A 135 -6.50 -14.58 9.19
N ALA A 136 -7.05 -14.88 8.02
CA ALA A 136 -6.42 -15.74 7.01
C ALA A 136 -5.69 -14.96 5.91
N GLU A 137 -5.78 -13.63 5.90
CA GLU A 137 -5.20 -12.77 4.87
C GLU A 137 -3.93 -12.12 5.42
N THR A 138 -2.83 -12.23 4.68
CA THR A 138 -1.54 -11.62 5.04
C THR A 138 -0.92 -10.97 3.82
N HIS A 139 -0.30 -9.82 4.06
CA HIS A 139 0.24 -8.94 3.04
C HIS A 139 1.62 -8.47 3.46
N ALA A 140 2.41 -8.04 2.49
CA ALA A 140 3.68 -7.41 2.76
C ALA A 140 3.87 -6.19 1.85
N THR A 141 4.56 -5.17 2.38
CA THR A 141 5.02 -4.04 1.57
C THR A 141 6.50 -3.76 1.79
N HIS A 142 7.21 -3.41 0.71
CA HIS A 142 8.62 -3.06 0.77
C HIS A 142 8.87 -1.85 1.68
N TYR A 143 9.93 -1.88 2.50
CA TYR A 143 10.39 -0.74 3.30
C TYR A 143 11.09 0.28 2.38
N MET A 144 10.33 1.26 1.89
CA MET A 144 10.84 2.30 0.99
C MET A 144 11.71 3.28 1.77
N THR A 145 12.97 3.50 1.38
CA THR A 145 13.89 4.34 2.16
C THR A 145 14.04 5.74 1.57
N LYS A 146 14.59 5.83 0.36
CA LYS A 146 14.88 7.07 -0.36
C LYS A 146 15.10 6.80 -1.84
N THR A 147 15.06 7.84 -2.67
CA THR A 147 15.32 7.69 -4.11
C THR A 147 16.78 7.28 -4.40
N PRO A 148 17.03 6.32 -5.32
CA PRO A 148 16.03 5.50 -6.00
C PRO A 148 15.50 4.36 -5.10
N ASP A 149 14.24 3.99 -5.25
CA ASP A 149 13.67 2.79 -4.62
C ASP A 149 12.52 2.20 -5.45
N TYR A 150 11.81 1.21 -4.92
CA TYR A 150 10.57 0.70 -5.50
C TYR A 150 9.47 0.56 -4.45
N GLN A 151 8.24 0.72 -4.91
CA GLN A 151 7.05 0.40 -4.15
C GLN A 151 6.55 -0.97 -4.58
N LEU A 152 6.42 -1.88 -3.61
CA LEU A 152 5.87 -3.21 -3.83
C LEU A 152 4.87 -3.53 -2.73
N LEU A 153 3.68 -3.97 -3.13
CA LEU A 153 2.63 -4.50 -2.27
C LEU A 153 2.25 -5.88 -2.78
N VAL A 154 2.27 -6.87 -1.89
CA VAL A 154 2.02 -8.28 -2.23
C VAL A 154 1.13 -8.95 -1.22
N ASP A 155 0.38 -9.94 -1.67
CA ASP A 155 -0.23 -10.94 -0.79
C ASP A 155 0.76 -12.08 -0.57
N VAL A 156 0.78 -12.61 0.65
CA VAL A 156 1.67 -13.71 1.03
C VAL A 156 0.91 -14.75 1.83
N SER A 157 1.26 -16.03 1.64
CA SER A 157 0.96 -17.05 2.63
C SER A 157 2.15 -17.20 3.58
N VAL A 158 1.85 -17.31 4.87
CA VAL A 158 2.85 -17.42 5.92
C VAL A 158 2.82 -18.82 6.52
N THR A 159 3.98 -19.47 6.54
CA THR A 159 4.18 -20.80 7.13
C THR A 159 5.40 -20.79 8.04
N ASN A 160 5.54 -21.80 8.92
CA ASN A 160 6.66 -21.92 9.86
C ASN A 160 6.94 -20.61 10.64
N SER A 161 5.87 -19.94 11.07
CA SER A 161 5.95 -18.62 11.70
C SER A 161 6.07 -18.72 13.22
N GLU A 162 7.00 -17.94 13.77
CA GLU A 162 7.13 -17.67 15.21
C GLU A 162 6.40 -16.36 15.61
N LEU A 163 5.78 -15.67 14.64
CA LEU A 163 4.97 -14.48 14.87
C LEU A 163 3.60 -14.86 15.42
N THR A 164 3.14 -14.11 16.43
CA THR A 164 1.78 -14.23 16.96
C THR A 164 0.78 -13.52 16.05
N THR A 165 -0.51 -13.87 16.16
CA THR A 165 -1.59 -13.16 15.46
C THR A 165 -1.62 -11.68 15.81
N ALA A 166 -1.33 -11.31 17.07
CA ALA A 166 -1.30 -9.91 17.49
C ALA A 166 -0.15 -9.13 16.84
N GLU A 167 1.02 -9.76 16.68
CA GLU A 167 2.15 -9.15 15.98
C GLU A 167 1.86 -8.95 14.49
N LEU A 168 1.28 -9.96 13.83
CA LEU A 168 0.85 -9.83 12.43
C LEU A 168 -0.22 -8.74 12.26
N ALA A 169 -1.18 -8.64 13.18
CA ALA A 169 -2.21 -7.60 13.14
C ALA A 169 -1.64 -6.19 13.38
N ALA A 170 -0.55 -6.07 14.15
CA ALA A 170 0.14 -4.80 14.40
C ALA A 170 1.10 -4.40 13.27
N GLY A 171 1.54 -5.36 12.44
CA GLY A 171 2.58 -5.19 11.45
C GLY A 171 3.98 -5.39 12.04
N VAL A 172 4.82 -6.15 11.34
CA VAL A 172 6.20 -6.47 11.76
C VAL A 172 7.15 -6.26 10.60
N LEU A 173 8.25 -5.53 10.83
CA LEU A 173 9.33 -5.45 9.85
C LEU A 173 10.11 -6.77 9.83
N MET A 174 10.25 -7.32 8.64
CA MET A 174 10.85 -8.62 8.37
C MET A 174 11.96 -8.45 7.33
N GLU A 175 13.18 -8.81 7.68
CA GLU A 175 14.32 -8.87 6.76
C GLU A 175 14.27 -10.18 5.97
N LEU A 176 14.29 -10.09 4.64
CA LEU A 176 14.42 -11.25 3.78
C LEU A 176 15.85 -11.82 3.85
N GLN A 177 15.95 -13.14 3.91
CA GLN A 177 17.22 -13.85 4.00
C GLN A 177 17.61 -14.41 2.62
N GLY A 178 18.90 -14.30 2.27
CA GLY A 178 19.43 -14.83 1.01
C GLY A 178 18.99 -14.07 -0.25
N VAL A 179 18.39 -12.89 -0.08
CA VAL A 179 18.00 -11.99 -1.18
C VAL A 179 18.93 -10.78 -1.14
N THR A 180 19.48 -10.41 -2.30
CA THR A 180 20.21 -9.16 -2.47
C THR A 180 19.22 -8.08 -2.85
N GLU A 181 19.27 -6.95 -2.16
CA GLU A 181 18.43 -5.81 -2.46
C GLU A 181 18.84 -5.14 -3.77
N ASP A 182 17.86 -4.87 -4.63
CA ASP A 182 17.99 -4.03 -5.82
C ASP A 182 16.99 -2.90 -5.69
N HIS A 183 17.49 -1.68 -5.46
CA HIS A 183 16.66 -0.48 -5.28
C HIS A 183 16.16 0.12 -6.60
N SER A 184 16.47 -0.47 -7.75
CA SER A 184 15.97 -0.01 -9.06
C SER A 184 15.59 -1.19 -9.97
N PRO A 185 14.76 -2.11 -9.48
CA PRO A 185 14.46 -3.33 -10.22
C PRO A 185 13.57 -3.00 -11.43
N THR A 186 13.77 -3.71 -12.54
CA THR A 186 12.94 -3.52 -13.75
C THR A 186 11.65 -4.35 -13.72
N THR A 187 11.57 -5.33 -12.83
CA THR A 187 10.41 -6.19 -12.58
C THR A 187 10.26 -6.41 -11.07
N SER A 188 9.10 -6.90 -10.61
CA SER A 188 8.93 -7.25 -9.19
C SER A 188 10.08 -8.15 -8.71
N PRO A 189 10.84 -7.76 -7.65
CA PRO A 189 11.96 -8.55 -7.14
C PRO A 189 11.54 -9.84 -6.46
N ILE A 190 10.28 -9.93 -6.01
CA ILE A 190 9.68 -11.11 -5.38
C ILE A 190 8.34 -11.44 -6.06
N PRO A 191 8.35 -11.96 -7.30
CA PRO A 191 7.12 -12.25 -8.04
C PRO A 191 6.28 -13.37 -7.39
N PRO A 192 5.00 -13.54 -7.77
CA PRO A 192 4.20 -14.66 -7.30
C PRO A 192 4.89 -16.01 -7.51
N GLY A 193 4.82 -16.88 -6.49
CA GLY A 193 5.52 -18.16 -6.42
C GLY A 193 6.89 -18.11 -5.75
N THR A 194 7.45 -16.93 -5.46
CA THR A 194 8.70 -16.81 -4.70
C THR A 194 8.50 -17.23 -3.24
N VAL A 195 9.40 -18.09 -2.74
CA VAL A 195 9.43 -18.55 -1.35
C VAL A 195 10.65 -17.95 -0.65
N LEU A 196 10.43 -17.32 0.51
CA LEU A 196 11.43 -16.52 1.21
C LEU A 196 11.48 -16.91 2.68
N GLN A 197 12.68 -16.93 3.24
CA GLN A 197 12.87 -16.94 4.69
C GLN A 197 12.98 -15.50 5.18
N ALA A 198 12.29 -15.16 6.26
CA ALA A 198 12.27 -13.81 6.80
C ALA A 198 12.53 -13.82 8.31
N LEU A 199 13.21 -12.78 8.80
CA LEU A 199 13.56 -12.60 10.21
C LEU A 199 13.11 -11.23 10.71
N SER A 200 12.44 -11.19 11.87
CA SER A 200 12.20 -9.92 12.56
C SER A 200 13.46 -9.44 13.28
N ALA A 201 13.46 -8.17 13.71
CA ALA A 201 14.54 -7.62 14.54
C ALA A 201 14.75 -8.38 15.87
N GLN A 202 13.72 -9.07 16.37
CA GLN A 202 13.77 -9.91 17.57
C GLN A 202 14.21 -11.35 17.26
N GLY A 203 14.57 -11.65 16.01
CA GLY A 203 15.03 -12.97 15.56
C GLY A 203 13.90 -13.96 15.28
N LYS A 204 12.63 -13.52 15.26
CA LYS A 204 11.49 -14.38 14.94
C LYS A 204 11.46 -14.74 13.47
N LYS A 205 11.23 -16.01 13.18
CA LYS A 205 11.24 -16.55 11.81
C LYS A 205 9.85 -16.62 11.20
N ALA A 206 9.80 -16.47 9.89
CA ALA A 206 8.64 -16.83 9.06
C ALA A 206 9.11 -17.28 7.67
N THR A 207 8.39 -18.24 7.08
CA THR A 207 8.49 -18.57 5.66
C THR A 207 7.35 -17.90 4.91
N LEU A 208 7.67 -17.04 3.95
CA LEU A 208 6.70 -16.31 3.13
C LEU A 208 6.65 -16.94 1.74
N THR A 209 5.45 -17.19 1.21
CA THR A 209 5.26 -17.47 -0.22
C THR A 209 4.44 -16.34 -0.82
N VAL A 210 4.99 -15.62 -1.79
CA VAL A 210 4.27 -14.58 -2.51
C VAL A 210 3.17 -15.23 -3.34
N THR A 211 1.92 -14.84 -3.12
CA THR A 211 0.77 -15.40 -3.84
C THR A 211 0.25 -14.44 -4.90
N HIS A 212 0.39 -13.14 -4.69
CA HIS A 212 -0.09 -12.12 -5.62
C HIS A 212 0.69 -10.82 -5.51
N THR A 213 0.84 -10.10 -6.62
CA THR A 213 1.35 -8.72 -6.62
C THR A 213 0.18 -7.76 -6.78
N GLN A 214 -0.04 -6.93 -5.76
CA GLN A 214 -1.13 -5.96 -5.72
C GLN A 214 -0.73 -4.64 -6.40
N TRP A 215 0.54 -4.27 -6.26
CA TRP A 215 1.11 -3.08 -6.86
C TRP A 215 2.61 -3.21 -6.99
N PHE A 216 3.16 -2.77 -8.12
CA PHE A 216 4.60 -2.61 -8.29
C PHE A 216 4.89 -1.31 -9.05
N ASP A 217 5.78 -0.49 -8.51
CA ASP A 217 6.17 0.78 -9.10
C ASP A 217 7.64 1.11 -8.83
N THR A 218 8.31 1.61 -9.86
CA THR A 218 9.67 2.19 -9.79
C THR A 218 9.76 3.56 -10.46
N LYS A 219 8.68 4.07 -11.05
CA LYS A 219 8.67 5.32 -11.80
C LYS A 219 8.06 6.44 -11.01
N GLU A 220 6.82 6.29 -10.58
CA GLU A 220 6.07 7.34 -9.87
C GLU A 220 6.70 7.61 -8.49
N LEU A 221 7.09 6.57 -7.75
CA LEU A 221 7.79 6.69 -6.47
C LEU A 221 9.04 7.57 -6.58
N ASN A 222 9.80 7.40 -7.67
CA ASN A 222 11.05 8.13 -7.93
C ASN A 222 10.85 9.44 -8.71
N GLY A 223 9.61 9.88 -8.94
CA GLY A 223 9.29 11.17 -9.54
C GLY A 223 9.34 11.24 -11.07
N MET A 224 9.29 10.12 -11.78
CA MET A 224 9.21 10.09 -13.25
C MET A 224 7.77 10.27 -13.78
N ALA A 225 6.76 10.13 -12.92
CA ALA A 225 5.34 10.35 -13.20
C ALA A 225 4.61 10.77 -11.90
N ASN A 226 3.37 11.27 -11.99
CA ASN A 226 2.63 11.84 -10.86
C ASN A 226 1.28 11.13 -10.64
N TYR A 227 1.15 10.46 -9.48
CA TYR A 227 -0.07 9.75 -9.10
C TYR A 227 -1.27 10.67 -8.93
N SER A 228 -1.13 11.79 -8.24
CA SER A 228 -2.26 12.66 -7.86
C SER A 228 -3.01 13.22 -9.06
N VAL A 229 -2.29 13.55 -10.15
CA VAL A 229 -2.95 13.99 -11.38
C VAL A 229 -3.83 12.88 -11.97
N ARG A 230 -3.30 11.65 -12.06
CA ARG A 230 -4.04 10.50 -12.62
C ARG A 230 -5.24 10.10 -11.75
N LEU A 231 -5.05 10.13 -10.44
CA LEU A 231 -6.12 9.83 -9.49
C LEU A 231 -7.22 10.89 -9.55
N LEU A 232 -6.87 12.18 -9.61
CA LEU A 232 -7.84 13.26 -9.76
C LEU A 232 -8.61 13.14 -11.08
N GLU A 233 -7.93 12.90 -12.20
CA GLU A 233 -8.56 12.65 -13.50
C GLU A 233 -9.58 11.50 -13.43
N ALA A 234 -9.24 10.39 -12.74
CA ALA A 234 -10.12 9.24 -12.58
C ALA A 234 -11.35 9.55 -11.70
N VAL A 235 -11.19 10.35 -10.64
CA VAL A 235 -12.29 10.81 -9.78
C VAL A 235 -13.21 11.78 -10.55
N GLU A 236 -12.64 12.72 -11.30
CA GLU A 236 -13.40 13.72 -12.07
C GLU A 236 -14.13 13.09 -13.26
N ALA A 237 -13.50 12.19 -14.01
CA ALA A 237 -14.14 11.46 -15.11
C ALA A 237 -15.32 10.61 -14.62
N ALA A 238 -15.30 10.24 -13.33
CA ALA A 238 -16.38 9.51 -12.70
C ALA A 238 -17.54 10.40 -12.24
N ALA A 239 -17.41 11.74 -12.24
CA ALA A 239 -18.44 12.68 -11.78
C ALA A 239 -19.48 13.08 -12.85
N VAL A 240 -19.35 12.55 -14.08
CA VAL A 240 -20.27 12.73 -15.22
C VAL A 240 -21.13 11.47 -15.41
#